data_AF-A0A661T5X1-F1
#
_entry.id   AF-A0A661T5X1-F1
#
_cell.length_a   1.000
_cell.length_b   1.000
_cell.length_c   1.000
_cell.angle_alpha   90.00
_cell.angle_beta   90.00
_cell.angle_gamma   90.00
#
_symmetry.space_group_name_H-M   'P 1'
#
loop_
_entity.id
_entity.type
_entity.pdbx_description
1 polymer ?
#
loop_
_entity_poly.entity_id
_entity_poly.type
_entity_poly.pdbx_seq_one_letter_code
_entity_poly.pdbx_strand_id
1 'polypeptide(L)'
;KKPHMVRVEKIVRCDLPINVNAVGRLIPNREVVISSQVAGIVMTYKADVGSGVSTGDSLVKLDPADYSLVLDEARANLMSARANLAAASKAFKRARQLLPENV
;
A
#
# COMPACT_ATOMS: atom_id res chain seq x y z
N LYS A 1 -1.86 92.75 1.77
CA LYS A 1 -1.52 91.44 1.15
C LYS A 1 -2.74 90.53 1.32
N LYS A 2 -3.44 90.16 0.24
CA LYS A 2 -4.70 89.38 0.33
C LYS A 2 -4.38 87.87 0.34
N PRO A 3 -5.03 87.06 1.18
CA PRO A 3 -4.74 85.63 1.26
C PRO A 3 -5.14 84.93 -0.03
N HIS A 4 -4.29 84.01 -0.48
CA HIS A 4 -4.58 83.15 -1.62
C HIS A 4 -5.54 82.06 -1.19
N MET A 5 -6.57 81.85 -2.01
CA MET A 5 -7.61 80.87 -1.74
C MET A 5 -7.03 79.48 -1.97
N VAL A 6 -6.93 78.69 -0.90
CA VAL A 6 -6.50 77.31 -0.97
C VAL A 6 -7.72 76.40 -0.91
N ARG A 7 -7.74 75.41 -1.79
CA ARG A 7 -8.75 74.36 -1.76
C ARG A 7 -8.33 73.33 -0.73
N VAL A 8 -9.21 73.08 0.23
CA VAL A 8 -9.06 72.01 1.21
C VAL A 8 -10.12 70.96 0.96
N GLU A 9 -9.74 69.70 1.05
CA GLU A 9 -10.66 68.57 1.03
C GLU A 9 -10.59 67.82 2.35
N LYS A 10 -11.75 67.37 2.83
CA LYS A 10 -11.89 66.65 4.08
C LYS A 10 -11.55 65.19 3.84
N ILE A 11 -10.40 64.74 4.33
CA ILE A 11 -9.98 63.33 4.28
C ILE A 11 -10.95 62.49 5.12
N VAL A 12 -11.57 61.50 4.47
CA VAL A 12 -12.40 60.47 5.12
C VAL A 12 -11.58 59.19 5.17
N ARG A 13 -11.52 58.56 6.35
CA ARG A 13 -10.90 57.24 6.48
C ARG A 13 -11.77 56.24 5.74
N CYS A 14 -11.19 55.57 4.74
CA CYS A 14 -11.79 54.41 4.09
C CYS A 14 -10.87 53.21 4.29
N ASP A 15 -11.46 52.03 4.47
CA ASP A 15 -10.71 50.79 4.53
C ASP A 15 -10.30 50.40 3.11
N LEU A 16 -9.00 50.46 2.85
CA LEU A 16 -8.44 50.06 1.56
C LEU A 16 -8.12 48.56 1.63
N PRO A 17 -8.77 47.70 0.82
CA PRO A 17 -8.46 46.28 0.82
C PRO A 17 -7.03 46.09 0.27
N ILE A 18 -6.13 45.64 1.12
CA ILE A 18 -4.76 45.25 0.72
C ILE A 18 -4.87 43.86 0.10
N ASN A 19 -4.88 43.80 -1.23
CA ASN A 19 -4.83 42.54 -1.96
C ASN A 19 -3.38 42.07 -2.08
N VAL A 20 -3.03 41.00 -1.37
CA VAL A 20 -1.73 40.33 -1.50
C VAL A 20 -1.90 39.15 -2.45
N ASN A 21 -1.39 39.29 -3.67
CA ASN A 21 -1.36 38.20 -4.63
C ASN A 21 -0.16 37.29 -4.32
N ALA A 22 -0.44 36.07 -3.89
CA ALA A 22 0.56 35.04 -3.67
C ALA A 22 0.36 33.90 -4.67
N VAL A 23 1.44 33.45 -5.29
CA VAL A 23 1.43 32.26 -6.15
C VAL A 23 1.82 31.06 -5.29
N GLY A 24 0.90 30.12 -5.11
CA GLY A 24 1.14 28.85 -4.44
C GLY A 24 1.24 27.71 -5.44
N ARG A 25 2.10 26.72 -5.16
CA ARG A 25 2.11 25.45 -5.90
C ARG A 25 1.25 24.44 -5.14
N LEU A 26 0.30 23.82 -5.82
CA LEU A 26 -0.44 22.69 -5.28
C LEU A 26 0.45 21.45 -5.28
N ILE A 27 0.49 20.76 -4.14
CA ILE A 27 1.21 19.51 -3.95
C ILE A 27 0.16 18.45 -3.57
N PRO A 28 0.22 17.22 -4.12
CA PRO A 28 -0.68 16.16 -3.71
C PRO A 28 -0.58 15.90 -2.21
N ASN A 29 -1.72 15.68 -1.55
CA ASN A 29 -1.76 15.34 -0.13
C ASN A 29 -1.05 14.01 0.17
N ARG A 30 -1.01 13.10 -0.81
CA ARG A 30 -0.35 11.80 -0.71
C ARG A 30 0.22 11.40 -2.06
N GLU A 31 1.51 11.07 -2.08
CA GLU A 31 2.21 10.51 -3.21
C GLU A 31 2.72 9.12 -2.82
N VAL A 32 2.47 8.12 -3.67
CA VAL A 32 2.88 6.73 -3.41
C VAL A 32 3.52 6.19 -4.68
N VAL A 33 4.76 5.73 -4.55
CA VAL A 33 5.44 4.98 -5.62
C VAL A 33 5.07 3.52 -5.48
N ILE A 34 4.42 2.96 -6.50
CA ILE A 34 4.02 1.55 -6.51
C ILE A 34 5.10 0.74 -7.24
N SER A 35 5.63 -0.26 -6.55
CA SER A 35 6.59 -1.22 -7.12
C SER A 35 6.12 -2.64 -6.86
N SER A 36 6.57 -3.58 -7.70
CA SER A 36 6.35 -4.98 -7.42
C SER A 36 7.14 -5.41 -6.18
N GLN A 37 6.52 -6.20 -5.30
CA GLN A 37 7.19 -6.84 -4.17
C GLN A 37 8.06 -8.03 -4.60
N VAL A 38 7.79 -8.57 -5.79
CA VAL A 38 8.45 -9.77 -6.32
C VAL A 38 9.03 -9.48 -7.70
N ALA A 39 10.21 -10.04 -7.99
CA ALA A 39 10.78 -10.00 -9.33
C ALA A 39 10.00 -10.95 -10.24
N GLY A 40 9.67 -10.50 -11.45
CA GLY A 40 8.91 -11.29 -12.42
C GLY A 40 8.69 -10.54 -13.72
N ILE A 41 8.31 -11.28 -14.77
CA ILE A 41 7.99 -10.71 -16.08
C ILE A 41 6.55 -10.19 -16.06
N VAL A 42 6.35 -8.97 -16.57
CA VAL A 42 5.01 -8.37 -16.70
C VAL A 42 4.25 -9.05 -17.85
N MET A 43 3.15 -9.72 -17.54
CA MET A 43 2.26 -10.31 -18.55
C MET A 43 1.26 -9.29 -19.11
N THR A 44 0.67 -8.46 -18.24
CA THR A 44 -0.39 -7.53 -18.63
C THR A 44 -0.47 -6.34 -17.71
N TYR A 45 -0.70 -5.17 -18.31
CA TYR A 45 -1.11 -3.95 -17.61
C TYR A 45 -2.63 -3.89 -17.60
N LYS A 46 -3.21 -3.64 -16.42
CA LYS A 46 -4.65 -3.55 -16.22
C LYS A 46 -5.13 -2.13 -15.93
N ALA A 47 -4.20 -1.20 -15.68
CA ALA A 47 -4.47 0.20 -15.48
C ALA A 47 -3.66 1.04 -16.45
N ASP A 48 -4.29 2.04 -17.07
CA ASP A 48 -3.65 2.98 -17.96
C ASP A 48 -3.15 4.22 -17.21
N VAL A 49 -2.26 4.96 -17.86
CA VAL A 49 -1.71 6.21 -17.32
C VAL A 49 -2.84 7.23 -17.14
N GLY A 50 -3.03 7.68 -15.90
CA GLY A 50 -4.07 8.65 -15.54
C GLY A 50 -5.41 8.03 -15.12
N SER A 51 -5.55 6.70 -15.13
CA SER A 51 -6.73 6.04 -14.56
C SER A 51 -6.76 6.18 -13.02
N GLY A 52 -7.93 6.46 -12.46
CA GLY A 52 -8.15 6.40 -11.01
C GLY A 52 -8.14 4.96 -10.53
N VAL A 53 -7.35 4.66 -9.50
CA VAL A 53 -7.18 3.31 -8.95
C VAL A 53 -7.47 3.31 -7.46
N SER A 54 -8.04 2.22 -6.96
CA SER A 54 -8.37 2.02 -5.55
C SER A 54 -7.47 0.98 -4.91
N THR A 55 -7.42 0.98 -3.57
CA THR A 55 -6.70 -0.03 -2.80
C THR A 55 -7.23 -1.43 -3.11
N GLY A 56 -6.33 -2.33 -3.52
CA GLY A 56 -6.67 -3.72 -3.84
C GLY A 56 -6.82 -3.98 -5.34
N ASP A 57 -6.82 -2.94 -6.18
CA ASP A 57 -6.91 -3.11 -7.62
C ASP A 57 -5.62 -3.74 -8.19
N SER A 58 -5.79 -4.75 -9.03
CA SER A 58 -4.70 -5.39 -9.74
C SER A 58 -4.25 -4.49 -10.89
N LEU A 59 -3.13 -3.80 -10.73
CA LEU A 59 -2.58 -2.89 -11.75
C LEU A 59 -1.75 -3.62 -12.81
N VAL A 60 -1.01 -4.63 -12.37
CA VAL A 60 -0.09 -5.41 -13.21
C VAL A 60 -0.24 -6.89 -12.85
N LYS A 61 -0.24 -7.75 -13.86
CA LYS A 61 -0.16 -9.20 -13.68
C LYS A 61 1.23 -9.67 -14.06
N LEU A 62 1.92 -10.31 -13.11
CA LEU A 62 3.22 -10.94 -13.33
C LEU A 62 3.04 -12.41 -13.69
N ASP A 63 4.02 -12.98 -14.41
CA ASP A 63 4.05 -14.39 -14.72
C ASP A 63 4.22 -15.22 -13.43
N PRO A 64 3.24 -16.09 -13.08
CA PRO A 64 3.30 -16.86 -11.85
C PRO A 64 4.05 -18.19 -11.99
N ALA A 65 4.60 -18.57 -13.15
CA ALA A 65 5.10 -19.93 -13.41
C ALA A 65 6.05 -20.45 -12.32
N ASP A 66 7.16 -19.74 -12.07
CA ASP A 66 8.15 -20.17 -11.06
C ASP A 66 7.58 -20.16 -9.64
N TYR A 67 6.77 -19.15 -9.31
CA TYR A 67 6.14 -19.05 -7.99
C TYR A 67 5.09 -20.15 -7.75
N SER A 68 4.37 -20.54 -8.80
CA SER A 68 3.39 -21.63 -8.73
C SER A 68 4.07 -22.98 -8.50
N LEU A 69 5.22 -23.20 -9.16
CA LEU A 69 6.03 -24.40 -8.95
C LEU A 69 6.55 -24.49 -7.51
N VAL A 70 7.13 -23.40 -6.99
CA VAL A 70 7.61 -23.33 -5.60
C VAL A 70 6.45 -23.53 -4.59
N LEU A 71 5.28 -22.97 -4.88
CA LEU A 71 4.10 -23.15 -4.05
C LEU A 71 3.66 -24.63 -4.00
N ASP A 72 3.67 -25.30 -5.14
CA ASP A 72 3.28 -26.71 -5.23
C ASP A 72 4.31 -27.62 -4.56
N GLU A 73 5.61 -27.33 -4.69
CA GLU A 73 6.67 -28.00 -3.93
C GLU A 73 6.47 -27.84 -2.41
N ALA A 74 6.21 -26.61 -1.95
CA ALA A 74 5.94 -26.33 -0.54
C ALA A 74 4.70 -27.08 -0.03
N ARG A 75 3.65 -27.19 -0.84
CA ARG A 75 2.45 -27.98 -0.53
C ARG A 75 2.75 -29.48 -0.43
N ALA A 76 3.53 -30.02 -1.36
CA ALA A 76 3.94 -31.42 -1.33
C ALA A 76 4.79 -31.75 -0.08
N ASN A 77 5.70 -30.86 0.29
CA ASN A 77 6.50 -30.96 1.51
C ASN A 77 5.61 -30.91 2.77
N LEU A 78 4.63 -30.00 2.81
CA LEU A 78 3.65 -29.93 3.89
C LEU A 78 2.83 -31.22 4.02
N MET A 79 2.38 -31.80 2.91
CA MET A 79 1.64 -33.07 2.90
C MET A 79 2.50 -34.22 3.43
N SER A 80 3.74 -34.31 2.99
CA SER A 80 4.70 -35.34 3.43
C SER A 80 4.98 -35.22 4.93
N ALA A 81 5.22 -34.00 5.43
CA ALA A 81 5.42 -33.75 6.85
C ALA A 81 4.18 -34.13 7.70
N ARG A 82 2.97 -33.82 7.21
CA ARG A 82 1.72 -34.22 7.87
C ARG A 82 1.53 -35.74 7.91
N ALA A 83 1.86 -36.43 6.82
CA ALA A 83 1.81 -37.89 6.76
C ALA A 83 2.80 -38.52 7.77
N ASN A 84 4.02 -38.00 7.83
CA ASN A 84 5.04 -38.45 8.79
C ASN A 84 4.61 -38.22 10.24
N LEU A 85 4.02 -37.05 10.54
CA LEU A 85 3.48 -36.77 11.87
C LEU A 85 2.35 -37.74 12.24
N ALA A 86 1.44 -38.02 11.30
CA ALA A 86 0.36 -38.97 11.54
C ALA A 86 0.88 -40.39 11.77
N ALA A 87 1.89 -40.83 11.01
CA ALA A 87 2.54 -42.12 11.18
C ALA A 87 3.26 -42.22 12.53
N ALA A 88 4.06 -41.21 12.89
CA ALA A 88 4.76 -41.12 14.16
C ALA A 88 3.79 -41.09 15.35
N SER A 89 2.68 -40.35 15.24
CA SER A 89 1.65 -40.31 16.28
C SER A 89 0.97 -41.68 16.47
N LYS A 90 0.67 -42.40 15.38
CA LYS A 90 0.14 -43.77 15.45
C LYS A 90 1.15 -44.73 16.08
N ALA A 91 2.42 -44.64 15.71
CA ALA A 91 3.49 -45.45 16.28
C ALA A 91 3.67 -45.19 17.78
N PHE A 92 3.66 -43.92 18.20
CA PHE A 92 3.74 -43.53 19.60
C PHE A 92 2.55 -44.04 20.42
N LYS A 93 1.32 -43.90 19.92
CA LYS A 93 0.11 -44.45 20.58
C LYS A 93 0.21 -45.96 20.77
N ARG A 94 0.67 -46.68 19.74
CA ARG A 94 0.86 -48.14 19.81
C ARG A 94 1.95 -48.51 20.82
N ALA A 95 3.11 -47.85 20.78
CA ALA A 95 4.18 -48.08 21.74
C ALA A 95 3.72 -47.83 23.18
N ARG A 96 2.91 -46.79 23.41
CA ARG A 96 2.33 -46.49 24.72
C ARG A 96 1.38 -47.57 25.23
N GLN A 97 0.57 -48.16 24.35
CA GLN A 97 -0.36 -49.25 24.71
C GLN A 97 0.36 -50.57 25.03
N LEU A 98 1.55 -50.78 24.46
CA LEU A 98 2.34 -52.01 24.66
C LEU A 98 3.28 -51.93 25.87
N LEU A 99 3.39 -50.77 26.52
CA LEU A 99 4.11 -50.66 27.78
C LEU A 99 3.30 -51.37 28.87
N PRO A 100 3.85 -52.38 29.57
CA PRO A 100 3.17 -53.03 30.67
C PRO A 100 2.92 -52.00 31.78
N GLU A 101 1.67 -51.91 32.26
CA GLU A 101 1.41 -51.38 33.59
C GLU A 101 2.04 -52.34 34.58
N ASN A 102 3.28 -52.07 34.99
CA ASN A 102 3.90 -52.57 36.22
C ASN A 102 5.31 -51.98 36.36
N VAL A 103 5.39 -50.87 37.09
CA VAL A 103 6.30 -50.70 38.23
C VAL A 103 5.51 -50.03 39.34
#